data_AF-A0A378QU10-F1
#
_entry.id   AF-A0A378QU10-F1
#
_cell.length_a   1.000
_cell.length_b   1.000
_cell.length_c   1.000
_cell.angle_alpha   90.00
_cell.angle_beta   90.00
_cell.angle_gamma   90.00
#
_symmetry.space_group_name_H-M   'P 1'
#
loop_
_entity.id
_entity.type
_entity.pdbx_description
1 polymer ?
#
loop_
_entity_poly.entity_id
_entity_poly.type
_entity_poly.pdbx_seq_one_letter_code
_entity_poly.pdbx_strand_id
1 'polypeptide(L)'
;MTEIKIKSIQDFINSLPETKHGGYTRFFRGHPDKTYDIEPSIYRKNKETDKKELIKGEHLIIRDVLTECAEYFSPHDTFFDKLVRMQHYGYPTRLLDVSYSALVGLYFAVNQNNGINQRNIQCKDCQVDNIIDDDLKDGEVIIFDIPNDTLKYHDSDTVAILSALSLQNNDFNLNEISTISKYFSKREQALYLKNEKDIAEFLESDRGRRDLYDEMQNLVYEIGKLPDSKR
;
A
#
# COMPACT_ATOMS: atom_id res chain seq x y z
N MET A 1 -12.10 17.41 -13.21
CA MET A 1 -13.06 16.34 -12.86
C MET A 1 -14.46 16.89 -13.08
N THR A 2 -15.38 16.05 -13.53
CA THR A 2 -16.79 16.45 -13.68
C THR A 2 -17.50 16.08 -12.38
N GLU A 3 -17.96 17.06 -11.62
CA GLU A 3 -18.72 16.84 -10.39
C GLU A 3 -20.21 16.84 -10.71
N ILE A 4 -20.94 15.84 -10.19
CA ILE A 4 -22.39 15.73 -10.36
C ILE A 4 -23.00 15.79 -8.96
N LYS A 5 -23.84 16.81 -8.72
CA LYS A 5 -24.53 16.93 -7.44
C LYS A 5 -25.69 15.95 -7.36
N ILE A 6 -25.68 15.11 -6.32
CA ILE A 6 -26.67 14.08 -6.06
C ILE A 6 -27.59 14.52 -4.93
N LYS A 7 -28.90 14.40 -5.11
CA LYS A 7 -29.91 14.79 -4.09
C LYS A 7 -30.77 13.62 -3.61
N SER A 8 -30.76 12.50 -4.33
CA SER A 8 -31.52 11.31 -3.99
C SER A 8 -30.80 10.06 -4.47
N ILE A 9 -31.21 8.89 -3.95
CA ILE A 9 -30.71 7.59 -4.41
C ILE A 9 -31.04 7.38 -5.89
N GLN A 10 -32.19 7.84 -6.36
CA GLN A 10 -32.56 7.74 -7.77
C GLN A 10 -31.62 8.58 -8.65
N ASP A 11 -31.31 9.81 -8.22
CA ASP A 11 -30.34 10.66 -8.93
C ASP A 11 -28.97 10.00 -8.96
N PHE A 12 -28.54 9.39 -7.85
CA PHE A 12 -27.28 8.67 -7.78
C PHE A 12 -27.23 7.55 -8.82
N ILE A 13 -28.21 6.64 -8.83
CA ILE A 13 -28.27 5.52 -9.76
C ILE A 13 -28.29 6.01 -11.21
N ASN A 14 -29.08 7.04 -11.50
CA ASN A 14 -29.18 7.62 -12.86
C ASN A 14 -27.90 8.36 -13.29
N SER A 15 -27.10 8.84 -12.34
CA SER A 15 -25.84 9.55 -12.60
C SER A 15 -24.64 8.62 -12.77
N LEU A 16 -24.77 7.34 -12.43
CA LEU A 16 -23.67 6.39 -12.56
C LEU A 16 -23.29 6.26 -14.04
N PRO A 17 -22.02 6.54 -14.42
CA PRO A 17 -21.60 6.41 -15.80
C PRO A 17 -21.69 4.94 -16.22
N GLU A 18 -21.87 4.68 -17.52
CA GLU A 18 -21.72 3.32 -18.02
C GLU A 18 -20.34 2.77 -17.65
N THR A 19 -20.28 1.48 -17.31
CA THR A 19 -19.00 0.81 -17.09
C THR A 19 -18.22 0.84 -18.39
N LYS A 20 -16.95 1.28 -18.35
CA LYS A 20 -16.07 1.19 -19.53
C LYS A 20 -16.08 -0.26 -20.01
N HIS A 21 -16.62 -0.50 -21.20
CA HIS A 21 -16.75 -1.85 -21.73
C HIS A 21 -15.36 -2.43 -22.05
N GLY A 22 -15.07 -3.60 -21.47
CA GLY A 22 -13.87 -4.41 -21.75
C GLY A 22 -12.61 -3.92 -21.03
N GLY A 23 -12.03 -4.78 -20.20
CA GLY A 23 -10.67 -4.59 -19.66
C GLY A 23 -10.53 -3.74 -18.39
N TYR A 24 -11.62 -3.20 -17.84
CA TYR A 24 -11.61 -2.48 -16.57
C TYR A 24 -12.58 -3.08 -15.56
N THR A 25 -12.25 -2.95 -14.28
CA THR A 25 -13.11 -3.27 -13.14
C THR A 25 -13.37 -2.00 -12.36
N ARG A 26 -14.64 -1.77 -12.04
CA ARG A 26 -15.08 -0.57 -11.34
C ARG A 26 -15.16 -0.79 -9.83
N PHE A 27 -14.62 0.17 -9.08
CA PHE A 27 -14.72 0.26 -7.64
C PHE A 27 -15.26 1.62 -7.22
N PHE A 28 -15.75 1.69 -6.00
CA PHE A 28 -16.38 2.84 -5.38
C PHE A 28 -15.81 3.07 -3.99
N ARG A 29 -15.65 4.34 -3.60
CA ARG A 29 -15.31 4.73 -2.24
C ARG A 29 -16.18 5.90 -1.82
N GLY A 30 -16.76 5.83 -0.63
CA GLY A 30 -17.47 6.95 -0.04
C GLY A 30 -16.55 7.76 0.86
N HIS A 31 -16.56 9.08 0.69
CA HIS A 31 -16.04 10.00 1.69
C HIS A 31 -17.20 10.75 2.33
N PRO A 32 -17.30 10.78 3.67
CA PRO A 32 -18.32 11.56 4.35
C PRO A 32 -18.11 13.07 4.19
N ASP A 33 -16.90 13.51 3.81
CA ASP A 33 -16.56 14.90 3.57
C ASP A 33 -15.72 14.98 2.29
N LYS A 34 -16.20 15.72 1.30
CA LYS A 34 -15.53 15.93 -0.01
C LYS A 34 -14.19 16.65 0.08
N THR A 35 -13.83 17.21 1.24
CA THR A 35 -12.51 17.79 1.48
C THR A 35 -11.47 16.75 1.86
N TYR A 36 -11.86 15.49 2.05
CA TYR A 36 -10.94 14.42 2.42
C TYR A 36 -10.10 13.95 1.24
N ASP A 37 -8.78 13.90 1.45
CA ASP A 37 -7.87 13.31 0.49
C ASP A 37 -8.07 11.79 0.36
N ILE A 38 -7.88 11.28 -0.86
CA ILE A 38 -7.82 9.84 -1.17
C ILE A 38 -6.47 9.30 -0.71
N GLU A 39 -6.28 9.29 0.61
CA GLU A 39 -5.02 8.91 1.24
C GLU A 39 -5.27 7.89 2.36
N PRO A 40 -4.56 6.74 2.34
CA PRO A 40 -4.57 5.79 3.44
C PRO A 40 -4.23 6.45 4.77
N SER A 41 -4.87 5.97 5.83
CA SER A 41 -4.73 6.46 7.19
C SER A 41 -3.29 6.65 7.67
N ILE A 42 -2.36 5.74 7.34
CA ILE A 42 -0.94 5.83 7.74
C ILE A 42 -0.20 7.04 7.15
N TYR A 43 -0.64 7.52 5.98
CA TYR A 43 0.01 8.62 5.28
C TYR A 43 -0.61 9.98 5.64
N ARG A 44 -1.71 10.00 6.39
CA ARG A 44 -2.37 11.26 6.76
C ARG A 44 -1.51 12.07 7.71
N LYS A 45 -1.57 13.39 7.54
CA LYS A 45 -0.87 14.33 8.40
C LYS A 45 -1.52 14.43 9.78
N ASN A 46 -0.69 14.59 10.80
CA ASN A 46 -1.16 15.02 12.11
C ASN A 46 -1.65 16.48 12.02
N LYS A 47 -2.85 16.74 12.55
CA LYS A 47 -3.48 18.07 12.50
C LYS A 47 -2.71 19.15 13.28
N GLU A 48 -1.97 18.75 14.31
CA GLU A 48 -1.22 19.66 15.18
C GLU A 48 0.16 19.97 14.61
N THR A 49 0.84 18.96 14.05
CA THR A 49 2.24 19.09 13.60
C THR A 49 2.38 19.31 12.09
N ASP A 50 1.30 19.14 11.32
CA ASP A 50 1.25 19.13 9.85
C ASP A 50 2.26 18.15 9.20
N LYS A 51 2.64 17.10 9.92
CA LYS A 51 3.64 16.10 9.48
C LYS A 51 3.03 14.71 9.33
N LYS A 52 3.57 13.93 8.39
CA LYS A 52 3.28 12.50 8.22
C LYS A 52 4.14 11.68 9.18
N GLU A 53 3.69 11.57 10.42
CA GLU A 53 4.47 10.94 11.49
C GLU A 53 4.26 9.43 11.54
N LEU A 54 3.02 8.97 11.32
CA LEU A 54 2.66 7.55 11.45
C LEU A 54 3.44 6.65 10.48
N ILE A 55 3.60 7.09 9.22
CA ILE A 55 4.35 6.31 8.22
C ILE A 55 5.80 6.03 8.64
N LYS A 56 6.45 6.93 9.39
CA LYS A 56 7.82 6.71 9.86
C LYS A 56 7.92 5.57 10.88
N GLY A 57 6.82 5.29 11.57
CA GLY A 57 6.69 4.28 12.61
C GLY A 57 5.81 3.09 12.23
N GLU A 58 5.43 2.91 10.96
CA GLU A 58 4.47 1.85 10.56
C GLU A 58 4.93 0.46 11.03
N HIS A 59 6.20 0.12 10.84
CA HIS A 59 6.80 -1.13 11.33
C HIS A 59 6.71 -1.31 12.85
N LEU A 60 6.76 -0.22 13.63
CA LEU A 60 6.60 -0.26 15.09
C LEU A 60 5.14 -0.49 15.46
N ILE A 61 4.21 0.25 14.84
CA ILE A 61 2.76 0.07 15.03
C ILE A 61 2.37 -1.38 14.76
N ILE A 62 2.84 -1.95 13.65
CA ILE A 62 2.56 -3.35 13.31
C ILE A 62 3.17 -4.30 14.34
N ARG A 63 4.44 -4.09 14.71
CA ARG A 63 5.10 -4.94 15.70
C ARG A 63 4.36 -4.94 17.03
N ASP A 64 3.93 -3.77 17.50
CA ASP A 64 3.22 -3.62 18.76
C ASP A 64 1.86 -4.34 18.69
N VAL A 65 1.09 -4.15 17.62
CA VAL A 65 -0.20 -4.85 17.44
C VAL A 65 -0.04 -6.37 17.36
N LEU A 66 0.94 -6.87 16.61
CA LEU A 66 1.17 -8.31 16.50
C LEU A 66 1.71 -8.94 17.78
N THR A 67 2.30 -8.15 18.68
CA THR A 67 2.81 -8.60 19.97
C THR A 67 1.71 -8.59 21.03
N GLU A 68 1.00 -7.46 21.16
CA GLU A 68 0.02 -7.21 22.21
C GLU A 68 -1.36 -7.82 21.91
N CYS A 69 -1.67 -8.09 20.64
CA CYS A 69 -2.97 -8.60 20.20
C CYS A 69 -2.82 -9.88 19.36
N ALA A 70 -1.81 -10.70 19.66
CA ALA A 70 -1.44 -11.89 18.89
C ALA A 70 -2.62 -12.88 18.72
N GLU A 71 -3.51 -12.97 19.70
CA GLU A 71 -4.69 -13.85 19.68
C GLU A 71 -5.70 -13.52 18.57
N TYR A 72 -5.69 -12.29 18.06
CA TYR A 72 -6.55 -11.87 16.97
C TYR A 72 -6.00 -12.28 15.61
N PHE A 73 -4.79 -12.84 15.50
CA PHE A 73 -4.16 -13.18 14.22
C PHE A 73 -3.94 -14.68 14.09
N SER A 74 -4.33 -15.25 12.96
CA SER A 74 -4.05 -16.66 12.69
C SER A 74 -2.57 -16.85 12.35
N PRO A 75 -1.92 -17.94 12.80
CA PRO A 75 -0.60 -18.32 12.30
C PRO A 75 -0.56 -18.54 10.78
N HIS A 76 -1.73 -18.80 10.17
CA HIS A 76 -1.88 -19.01 8.73
C HIS A 76 -2.25 -17.75 7.94
N ASP A 77 -2.49 -16.62 8.62
CA ASP A 77 -2.81 -15.36 7.95
C ASP A 77 -1.59 -14.91 7.13
N THR A 78 -1.83 -14.56 5.86
CA THR A 78 -0.83 -13.84 5.09
C THR A 78 -0.58 -12.48 5.76
N PHE A 79 0.54 -11.85 5.44
CA PHE A 79 0.80 -10.55 6.01
C PHE A 79 -0.18 -9.48 5.51
N PHE A 80 -0.73 -9.65 4.30
CA PHE A 80 -1.82 -8.82 3.80
C PHE A 80 -3.08 -8.96 4.66
N ASP A 81 -3.48 -10.18 5.02
CA ASP A 81 -4.64 -10.43 5.90
C ASP A 81 -4.48 -9.76 7.26
N LYS A 82 -3.25 -9.75 7.79
CA LYS A 82 -2.93 -9.04 9.04
C LYS A 82 -3.15 -7.53 8.89
N LEU A 83 -2.70 -6.92 7.79
CA LEU A 83 -2.93 -5.49 7.52
C LEU A 83 -4.42 -5.17 7.35
N VAL A 84 -5.18 -6.02 6.64
CA VAL A 84 -6.64 -5.87 6.50
C VAL A 84 -7.32 -5.93 7.88
N ARG A 85 -6.93 -6.89 8.72
CA ARG A 85 -7.47 -7.04 10.07
C ARG A 85 -7.11 -5.86 10.98
N MET A 86 -5.87 -5.36 10.89
CA MET A 86 -5.46 -4.14 11.59
C MET A 86 -6.32 -2.95 11.20
N GLN A 87 -6.54 -2.74 9.89
CA GLN A 87 -7.41 -1.67 9.39
C GLN A 87 -8.86 -1.84 9.86
N HIS A 88 -9.37 -3.06 9.89
CA HIS A 88 -10.70 -3.38 10.42
C HIS A 88 -10.86 -2.94 11.89
N TYR A 89 -9.81 -3.09 12.70
CA TYR A 89 -9.78 -2.63 14.10
C TYR A 89 -9.38 -1.14 14.25
N GLY A 90 -9.25 -0.40 13.15
CA GLY A 90 -8.99 1.04 13.18
C GLY A 90 -7.52 1.43 13.32
N TYR A 91 -6.59 0.48 13.23
CA TYR A 91 -5.17 0.82 13.17
C TYR A 91 -4.81 1.43 11.82
N PRO A 92 -3.92 2.43 11.79
CA PRO A 92 -3.53 3.04 10.54
C PRO A 92 -2.67 2.08 9.71
N THR A 93 -3.03 1.91 8.44
CA THR A 93 -2.28 1.09 7.48
C THR A 93 -2.16 1.82 6.14
N ARG A 94 -1.29 1.31 5.27
CA ARG A 94 -1.14 1.75 3.88
C ARG A 94 -2.27 1.30 2.94
N LEU A 95 -3.24 0.55 3.45
CA LEU A 95 -4.36 0.06 2.65
C LEU A 95 -5.41 1.17 2.47
N LEU A 96 -6.03 1.19 1.28
CA LEU A 96 -7.14 2.07 0.97
C LEU A 96 -8.39 1.24 0.69
N ASP A 97 -9.45 1.46 1.47
CA ASP A 97 -10.70 0.72 1.28
C ASP A 97 -11.44 1.16 0.02
N VAL A 98 -11.84 0.19 -0.79
CA VAL A 98 -12.71 0.38 -1.95
C VAL A 98 -13.74 -0.76 -1.99
N SER A 99 -14.87 -0.53 -2.65
CA SER A 99 -15.98 -1.48 -2.74
C SER A 99 -16.40 -1.69 -4.18
N TYR A 100 -16.80 -2.92 -4.52
CA TYR A 100 -17.47 -3.20 -5.80
C TYR A 100 -18.89 -2.60 -5.86
N SER A 101 -19.49 -2.30 -4.72
CA SER A 101 -20.87 -1.81 -4.64
C SER A 101 -20.92 -0.29 -4.58
N ALA A 102 -21.55 0.32 -5.58
CA ALA A 102 -21.83 1.75 -5.61
C ALA A 102 -22.64 2.20 -4.39
N LEU A 103 -23.59 1.37 -3.94
CA LEU A 103 -24.44 1.69 -2.79
C LEU A 103 -23.68 1.61 -1.46
N VAL A 104 -22.68 0.73 -1.35
CA VAL A 104 -21.78 0.73 -0.18
C VAL A 104 -20.91 1.99 -0.18
N GLY A 105 -20.39 2.39 -1.33
CA GLY A 105 -19.72 3.69 -1.48
C GLY A 105 -20.62 4.85 -1.07
N LEU A 106 -21.86 4.88 -1.57
CA LEU A 106 -22.85 5.90 -1.19
C LEU A 106 -23.15 5.88 0.31
N TYR A 107 -23.32 4.71 0.92
CA TYR A 107 -23.54 4.58 2.35
C TYR A 107 -22.43 5.27 3.15
N PHE A 108 -21.15 5.02 2.85
CA PHE A 108 -20.04 5.69 3.52
C PHE A 108 -19.94 7.18 3.22
N ALA A 109 -20.43 7.64 2.06
CA ALA A 109 -20.48 9.06 1.72
C ALA A 109 -21.54 9.83 2.51
N VAL A 110 -22.66 9.19 2.87
CA VAL A 110 -23.76 9.85 3.59
C VAL A 110 -23.78 9.52 5.09
N ASN A 111 -23.09 8.46 5.52
CA ASN A 111 -23.04 8.07 6.91
C ASN A 111 -22.04 8.93 7.70
N GLN A 112 -22.43 10.16 8.00
CA GLN A 112 -21.64 11.13 8.76
C GLN A 112 -21.66 10.92 10.29
N ASN A 113 -22.29 9.85 10.78
CA ASN A 113 -22.51 9.67 12.22
C ASN A 113 -21.77 8.45 12.75
N ASN A 114 -20.58 8.68 13.35
CA ASN A 114 -20.10 7.97 14.55
C ASN A 114 -18.76 8.52 15.11
N GLY A 115 -18.43 9.80 14.90
CA GLY A 115 -17.16 10.33 15.42
C GLY A 115 -17.14 11.83 15.64
N ILE A 116 -17.46 12.24 16.87
CA ILE A 116 -17.12 13.53 17.48
C ILE A 116 -17.98 14.71 16.97
N ASN A 117 -19.17 14.86 17.56
CA ASN A 117 -19.98 16.09 17.76
C ASN A 117 -21.50 15.86 17.68
N GLN A 118 -21.99 14.64 17.94
CA GLN A 118 -23.26 14.54 18.66
C GLN A 118 -23.02 15.06 20.10
N ARG A 119 -22.95 16.37 20.27
CA ARG A 119 -23.42 16.95 21.53
C ARG A 119 -24.89 16.56 21.55
N ASN A 120 -25.21 15.51 22.30
CA ASN A 120 -26.56 15.26 22.76
C ASN A 120 -26.99 16.51 23.54
N ILE A 121 -27.45 17.54 22.84
CA ILE A 121 -28.24 18.60 23.43
C ILE A 121 -29.60 17.97 23.64
N GLN A 122 -29.72 17.26 24.75
CA GLN A 122 -30.99 16.78 25.24
C GLN A 122 -31.78 18.01 25.70
N CYS A 123 -32.47 18.65 24.76
CA CYS A 123 -33.47 19.64 25.05
C CYS A 123 -34.62 18.93 25.77
N LYS A 124 -34.76 19.14 27.09
CA LYS A 124 -35.81 18.51 27.88
C LYS A 124 -37.23 18.87 27.43
N ASP A 125 -37.39 19.91 26.61
CA ASP A 125 -38.70 20.47 26.23
C ASP A 125 -38.98 20.49 24.72
N CYS A 126 -38.14 19.91 23.86
CA CYS A 126 -38.38 19.95 22.41
C CYS A 126 -38.13 18.61 21.71
N GLN A 127 -39.19 18.08 21.08
CA GLN A 127 -39.22 16.85 20.30
C GLN A 127 -38.69 17.05 18.87
N VAL A 128 -37.51 17.65 18.70
CA VAL A 128 -36.84 17.70 17.40
C VAL A 128 -35.34 17.64 17.62
N ASP A 129 -34.68 16.63 17.05
CA ASP A 129 -33.23 16.52 17.03
C ASP A 129 -32.65 17.67 16.19
N ASN A 130 -32.19 18.73 16.86
CA ASN A 130 -31.53 19.87 16.21
C ASN A 130 -30.10 19.48 15.79
N ILE A 131 -29.97 18.78 14.67
CA ILE A 131 -28.73 18.78 13.90
C ILE A 131 -28.60 20.20 13.31
N ILE A 132 -27.55 20.92 13.69
CA ILE A 132 -27.24 22.23 13.10
C ILE A 132 -26.70 21.96 11.69
N ASP A 133 -27.41 22.43 10.66
CA ASP A 133 -27.14 22.21 9.24
C ASP A 133 -25.70 22.62 8.82
N ASP A 134 -25.10 23.60 9.50
CA ASP A 134 -23.74 24.09 9.22
C ASP A 134 -22.61 23.08 9.49
N ASP A 135 -22.86 22.03 10.29
CA ASP A 135 -21.89 20.96 10.54
C ASP A 135 -21.99 19.81 9.52
N LEU A 136 -23.05 19.76 8.69
CA LEU A 136 -23.21 18.75 7.65
C LEU A 136 -22.33 19.11 6.45
N LYS A 137 -21.29 18.30 6.23
CA LYS A 137 -20.44 18.43 5.03
C LYS A 137 -21.12 17.77 3.85
N ASP A 138 -20.77 18.17 2.63
CA ASP A 138 -21.13 17.36 1.47
C ASP A 138 -20.18 16.16 1.43
N GLY A 139 -20.71 14.94 1.41
CA GLY A 139 -19.95 13.74 1.08
C GLY A 139 -19.74 13.58 -0.44
N GLU A 140 -18.89 12.64 -0.81
CA GLU A 140 -18.66 12.28 -2.21
C GLU A 140 -18.54 10.77 -2.40
N VAL A 141 -18.91 10.29 -3.59
CA VAL A 141 -18.63 8.92 -4.03
C VAL A 141 -17.63 8.99 -5.18
N ILE A 142 -16.49 8.35 -4.96
CA ILE A 142 -15.37 8.34 -5.89
C ILE A 142 -15.43 7.03 -6.66
N ILE A 143 -15.30 7.12 -7.99
CA ILE A 143 -15.34 5.98 -8.90
C ILE A 143 -13.93 5.72 -9.42
N PHE A 144 -13.46 4.47 -9.27
CA PHE A 144 -12.20 4.00 -9.81
C PHE A 144 -12.49 2.98 -10.92
N ASP A 145 -12.05 3.28 -12.14
CA ASP A 145 -12.00 2.29 -13.22
C ASP A 145 -10.56 1.78 -13.35
N ILE A 146 -10.29 0.59 -12.82
CA ILE A 146 -8.95 0.00 -12.74
C ILE A 146 -8.75 -1.03 -13.86
N PRO A 147 -7.68 -0.96 -14.66
CA PRO A 147 -7.36 -1.97 -15.66
C PRO A 147 -7.23 -3.37 -15.06
N ASN A 148 -7.87 -4.37 -15.69
CA ASN A 148 -7.94 -5.74 -15.15
C ASN A 148 -6.57 -6.42 -15.05
N ASP A 149 -5.63 -6.08 -15.92
CA ASP A 149 -4.24 -6.59 -15.91
C ASP A 149 -3.42 -6.09 -14.71
N THR A 150 -3.79 -4.94 -14.15
CA THR A 150 -3.19 -4.38 -12.93
C THR A 150 -3.78 -4.96 -11.65
N LEU A 151 -4.96 -5.58 -11.71
CA LEU A 151 -5.56 -6.21 -10.53
C LEU A 151 -4.78 -7.45 -10.13
N LYS A 152 -4.52 -7.55 -8.82
CA LYS A 152 -3.80 -8.67 -8.21
C LYS A 152 -4.70 -9.34 -7.18
N TYR A 153 -4.63 -10.65 -7.12
CA TYR A 153 -5.28 -11.42 -6.06
C TYR A 153 -4.46 -11.33 -4.77
N HIS A 154 -5.15 -11.46 -3.63
CA HIS A 154 -4.57 -11.37 -2.29
C HIS A 154 -3.38 -12.30 -2.03
N ASP A 155 -3.34 -13.44 -2.71
CA ASP A 155 -2.32 -14.50 -2.63
C ASP A 155 -1.21 -14.36 -3.67
N SER A 156 -1.17 -13.26 -4.42
CA SER A 156 -0.11 -12.99 -5.39
C SER A 156 1.21 -12.57 -4.75
N ASP A 157 2.30 -12.83 -5.47
CA ASP A 157 3.65 -12.37 -5.11
C ASP A 157 3.72 -10.85 -4.89
N THR A 158 3.05 -10.09 -5.75
CA THR A 158 3.03 -8.63 -5.74
C THR A 158 2.40 -8.13 -4.44
N VAL A 159 1.25 -8.69 -4.05
CA VAL A 159 0.57 -8.32 -2.80
C VAL A 159 1.42 -8.71 -1.59
N ALA A 160 2.04 -9.89 -1.61
CA ALA A 160 2.92 -10.33 -0.54
C ALA A 160 4.13 -9.38 -0.34
N ILE A 161 4.81 -9.03 -1.44
CA ILE A 161 5.97 -8.11 -1.41
C ILE A 161 5.54 -6.71 -0.95
N LEU A 162 4.48 -6.14 -1.53
CA LEU A 162 4.01 -4.80 -1.18
C LEU A 162 3.54 -4.70 0.28
N SER A 163 2.92 -5.76 0.79
CA SER A 163 2.52 -5.84 2.20
C SER A 163 3.76 -5.88 3.08
N ALA A 164 4.77 -6.71 2.76
CA ALA A 164 6.00 -6.80 3.54
C ALA A 164 6.81 -5.50 3.61
N LEU A 165 6.60 -4.56 2.67
CA LEU A 165 7.22 -3.23 2.74
C LEU A 165 6.76 -2.42 3.97
N SER A 166 5.63 -2.72 4.61
CA SER A 166 5.21 -2.04 5.84
C SER A 166 5.99 -2.46 7.08
N LEU A 167 6.70 -3.59 7.01
CA LEU A 167 7.61 -4.04 8.06
C LEU A 167 8.96 -3.32 8.04
N GLN A 168 9.24 -2.58 6.97
CA GLN A 168 10.51 -1.91 6.82
C GLN A 168 10.54 -0.63 7.66
N ASN A 169 11.72 -0.34 8.21
CA ASN A 169 11.93 0.90 8.95
C ASN A 169 11.95 2.11 8.00
N ASN A 170 11.92 3.32 8.57
CA ASN A 170 11.89 4.56 7.80
C ASN A 170 13.16 4.79 6.96
N ASP A 171 14.28 4.17 7.33
CA ASP A 171 15.56 4.32 6.64
C ASP A 171 15.74 3.29 5.51
N PHE A 172 14.72 2.46 5.25
CA PHE A 172 14.74 1.46 4.20
C PHE A 172 14.86 2.11 2.81
N ASN A 173 15.89 1.69 2.07
CA ASN A 173 16.14 2.15 0.71
C ASN A 173 16.29 0.97 -0.26
N LEU A 174 15.25 0.73 -1.06
CA LEU A 174 15.23 -0.36 -2.03
C LEU A 174 16.34 -0.24 -3.09
N ASN A 175 16.69 0.99 -3.51
CA ASN A 175 17.72 1.21 -4.52
C ASN A 175 19.11 0.87 -3.99
N GLU A 176 19.38 1.22 -2.74
CA GLU A 176 20.62 0.86 -2.06
C GLU A 176 20.75 -0.66 -1.92
N ILE A 177 19.71 -1.31 -1.40
CA ILE A 177 19.68 -2.78 -1.25
C ILE A 177 19.83 -3.47 -2.59
N SER A 178 19.14 -3.00 -3.64
CA SER A 178 19.25 -3.51 -5.01
C SER A 178 20.68 -3.38 -5.55
N THR A 179 21.32 -2.24 -5.33
CA THR A 179 22.71 -1.98 -5.77
C THR A 179 23.68 -2.91 -5.06
N ILE A 180 23.58 -3.00 -3.73
CA ILE A 180 24.40 -3.88 -2.90
C ILE A 180 24.21 -5.35 -3.30
N SER A 181 22.95 -5.78 -3.48
CA SER A 181 22.62 -7.16 -3.86
C SER A 181 23.17 -7.53 -5.23
N LYS A 182 23.11 -6.61 -6.21
CA LYS A 182 23.72 -6.81 -7.54
C LYS A 182 25.23 -6.95 -7.44
N TYR A 183 25.88 -6.09 -6.64
CA TYR A 183 27.33 -6.18 -6.42
C TYR A 183 27.73 -7.51 -5.79
N PHE A 184 27.09 -7.92 -4.70
CA PHE A 184 27.37 -9.20 -4.05
C PHE A 184 27.09 -10.39 -4.96
N SER A 185 25.99 -10.37 -5.71
CA SER A 185 25.68 -11.42 -6.68
C SER A 185 26.79 -11.56 -7.74
N LYS A 186 27.24 -10.44 -8.33
CA LYS A 186 28.35 -10.48 -9.30
C LYS A 186 29.66 -10.94 -8.65
N ARG A 187 29.95 -10.51 -7.43
CA ARG A 187 31.14 -10.92 -6.66
C ARG A 187 31.16 -12.43 -6.41
N GLU A 188 30.06 -13.01 -5.93
CA GLU A 188 29.96 -14.45 -5.66
C GLU A 188 30.07 -15.26 -6.94
N GLN A 189 29.42 -14.82 -8.03
CA GLN A 189 29.57 -15.48 -9.33
C GLN A 189 31.02 -15.42 -9.84
N ALA A 190 31.72 -14.29 -9.65
CA ALA A 190 33.12 -14.13 -10.01
C ALA A 190 34.03 -15.07 -9.17
N LEU A 191 33.79 -15.19 -7.86
CA LEU A 191 34.51 -16.13 -7.00
C LEU A 191 34.26 -17.59 -7.42
N TYR A 192 33.03 -17.92 -7.82
CA TYR A 192 32.70 -19.24 -8.33
C TYR A 192 33.45 -19.55 -9.64
N LEU A 193 33.47 -18.62 -10.61
CA LEU A 193 34.25 -18.77 -11.84
C LEU A 193 35.75 -18.93 -11.61
N LYS A 194 36.31 -18.22 -10.62
CA LYS A 194 37.72 -18.35 -10.25
C LYS A 194 38.06 -19.79 -9.83
N ASN A 195 37.12 -20.46 -9.18
CA ASN A 195 37.31 -21.81 -8.64
C ASN A 195 36.92 -22.91 -9.64
N GLU A 196 36.08 -22.62 -10.63
CA GLU A 196 35.54 -23.60 -11.60
C GLU A 196 35.95 -23.28 -13.06
N LYS A 197 37.06 -23.89 -13.51
CA LYS A 197 37.64 -23.65 -14.85
C LYS A 197 36.68 -23.97 -16.01
N ASP A 198 35.88 -25.02 -15.87
CA ASP A 198 34.97 -25.48 -16.92
C ASP A 198 33.91 -24.43 -17.28
N ILE A 199 33.51 -23.59 -16.32
CA ILE A 199 32.51 -22.54 -16.52
C ILE A 199 33.13 -21.32 -17.18
N ALA A 200 34.38 -20.98 -16.82
CA ALA A 200 35.14 -19.92 -17.47
C ALA A 200 35.32 -20.20 -18.97
N GLU A 201 35.70 -21.44 -19.32
CA GLU A 201 35.84 -21.89 -20.71
C GLU A 201 34.50 -21.86 -21.47
N PHE A 202 33.41 -22.28 -20.82
CA PHE A 202 32.08 -22.21 -21.41
C PHE A 202 31.64 -20.77 -21.73
N LEU A 203 31.80 -19.83 -20.78
CA LEU A 203 31.41 -18.43 -20.98
C LEU A 203 32.28 -17.71 -22.01
N GLU A 204 33.57 -18.05 -22.10
CA GLU A 204 34.47 -17.50 -23.11
C GLU A 204 34.11 -17.98 -24.53
N SER A 205 33.63 -19.22 -24.65
CA SER A 205 33.26 -19.82 -25.94
C SER A 205 31.93 -19.31 -26.51
N ASP A 206 31.01 -18.81 -25.68
CA ASP A 206 29.72 -18.25 -26.09
C ASP A 206 29.85 -16.74 -26.39
N ARG A 207 29.76 -16.37 -27.68
CA ARG A 207 29.84 -14.96 -28.11
C ARG A 207 28.78 -14.07 -27.48
N GLY A 208 27.63 -14.60 -27.09
CA GLY A 208 26.57 -13.84 -26.42
C GLY A 208 26.87 -13.51 -24.94
N ARG A 209 27.92 -14.11 -24.36
CA ARG A 209 28.26 -14.01 -22.94
C ARG A 209 29.66 -13.47 -22.69
N ARG A 210 30.39 -13.08 -23.73
CA ARG A 210 31.77 -12.56 -23.62
C ARG A 210 31.84 -11.28 -22.78
N ASP A 211 30.86 -10.38 -22.90
CA ASP A 211 30.80 -9.16 -22.08
C ASP A 211 30.66 -9.49 -20.57
N LEU A 212 29.85 -10.51 -20.26
CA LEU A 212 29.69 -11.00 -18.89
C LEU A 212 31.00 -11.65 -18.39
N TYR A 213 31.66 -12.45 -19.23
CA TYR A 213 32.95 -13.04 -18.91
C TYR A 213 34.00 -11.97 -18.59
N ASP A 214 34.12 -10.93 -19.42
CA ASP A 214 35.07 -9.83 -19.23
C ASP A 214 34.77 -9.03 -17.96
N GLU A 215 33.50 -8.74 -17.68
CA GLU A 215 33.08 -8.08 -16.43
C GLU A 215 33.47 -8.92 -15.20
N MET A 216 33.25 -10.23 -15.26
CA MET A 216 33.56 -11.13 -14.15
C MET A 216 35.06 -11.31 -13.93
N GLN A 217 35.87 -11.39 -15.00
CA GLN A 217 37.34 -11.43 -14.90
C GLN A 217 37.90 -10.15 -14.24
N ASN A 218 37.35 -8.99 -14.60
CA ASN A 218 37.73 -7.73 -13.95
C ASN A 218 37.39 -7.74 -12.45
N LEU A 219 36.21 -8.25 -12.06
CA LEU A 219 35.84 -8.40 -10.65
C LEU A 219 36.75 -9.38 -9.90
N VAL A 220 37.09 -10.54 -10.49
CA VAL A 220 38.05 -11.50 -9.90
C VAL A 220 39.39 -10.82 -9.62
N TYR A 221 39.87 -10.01 -10.57
CA TYR A 221 41.10 -9.26 -10.45
C TYR A 221 41.04 -8.20 -9.35
N GLU A 222 39.96 -7.42 -9.26
CA GLU A 222 39.78 -6.43 -8.20
C GLU A 222 39.69 -7.07 -6.80
N ILE A 223 38.94 -8.16 -6.66
CA ILE A 223 38.85 -8.94 -5.41
C ILE A 223 40.24 -9.46 -5.01
N GLY A 224 41.04 -9.90 -5.97
CA GLY A 224 42.42 -10.35 -5.75
C GLY A 224 43.33 -9.27 -5.15
N LYS A 225 43.05 -7.98 -5.38
CA LYS A 225 43.82 -6.85 -4.83
C LYS A 225 43.40 -6.44 -3.42
N LEU A 226 42.28 -6.95 -2.90
CA LEU A 226 41.83 -6.63 -1.54
C LEU A 226 42.70 -7.37 -0.50
N PRO A 227 43.09 -6.70 0.61
CA PRO A 227 43.87 -7.31 1.68
C PRO A 227 43.11 -8.43 2.38
N ASP A 228 43.81 -9.43 2.93
CA ASP A 228 43.21 -10.65 3.49
C ASP A 228 42.20 -10.42 4.63
N SER A 229 42.24 -9.28 5.33
CA SER A 229 41.23 -8.88 6.32
C SER A 229 39.90 -8.40 5.73
N LYS A 230 39.82 -8.30 4.39
CA LYS A 230 38.66 -7.87 3.59
C LYS A 230 38.29 -8.86 2.47
N ARG A 231 38.94 -10.03 2.40
CA ARG A 231 38.58 -11.14 1.50
C ARG A 231 37.48 -11.97 2.13
#